data_AF-A0A969DG76-F1
#
_entry.id   AF-A0A969DG76-F1
#
_cell.length_a   1.000
_cell.length_b   1.000
_cell.length_c   1.000
_cell.angle_alpha   90.00
_cell.angle_beta   90.00
_cell.angle_gamma   90.00
#
_symmetry.space_group_name_H-M   'P 1'
#
loop_
_entity.id
_entity.type
_entity.pdbx_description
1 polymer ?
#
loop_
_entity_poly.entity_id
_entity_poly.type
_entity_poly.pdbx_seq_one_letter_code
_entity_poly.pdbx_strand_id
1 'polypeptide(L)'
;MKALILSGGKGTRLRPLTYTGAKQLVPVANKPILWYGIEEMVTAGITDIGIIISPETGEEVQAKTGNGDKFGANITYILQEEPAGLAHAVKVALPFLGNSPFVMYLGDNLIQQGDLSYFLKKFQQQHQDALILLRTVDNPSAFGVAKVDDNGKVLELIEKPKVPPSNLALVGVYFFSEIIHQAIASIKPSARGELEITDAIQCLISQKKQVLACQLEGWWLDTGKKDDLLEANRLILDTSLQTSIFGQIDAQSQVIGRVQIGFASKLINCTVRGPVIIGNNCHLENCFIGPYTSIADKSTLVDTEIEHSVVLGGAKISGIHQRIIDSLIGQRAQVTLAPRRPKALRFMIGDDCQIELS
;
A
#
# COMPACT_ATOMS: atom_id res chain seq x y z
N MET A 1 19.33 -9.78 -10.18
CA MET A 1 17.86 -9.82 -10.34
C MET A 1 17.35 -8.41 -10.19
N LYS A 2 16.31 -8.02 -10.92
CA LYS A 2 15.70 -6.68 -10.83
C LYS A 2 14.35 -6.74 -10.12
N ALA A 3 13.84 -5.60 -9.67
CA ALA A 3 12.45 -5.46 -9.25
C ALA A 3 11.70 -4.52 -10.19
N LEU A 4 10.42 -4.78 -10.40
CA LEU A 4 9.48 -3.90 -11.10
C LEU A 4 8.29 -3.65 -10.18
N ILE A 5 8.14 -2.41 -9.69
CA ILE A 5 7.03 -2.00 -8.84
C ILE A 5 6.01 -1.21 -9.66
N LEU A 6 4.74 -1.59 -9.59
CA LEU A 6 3.68 -0.99 -10.40
C LEU A 6 2.96 0.11 -9.63
N SER A 7 3.11 1.37 -10.09
CA SER A 7 2.51 2.56 -9.47
C SER A 7 1.82 3.47 -10.50
N GLY A 8 1.18 2.88 -11.53
CA GLY A 8 0.49 3.63 -12.60
C GLY A 8 -1.04 3.74 -12.45
N GLY A 9 -1.62 3.22 -11.37
CA GLY A 9 -3.08 3.16 -11.22
C GLY A 9 -3.71 4.50 -10.80
N LYS A 10 -4.85 4.87 -11.42
CA LYS A 10 -5.59 6.13 -11.15
C LYS A 10 -6.21 6.26 -9.74
N GLY A 11 -6.17 5.21 -8.92
CA GLY A 11 -6.54 5.28 -7.50
C GLY A 11 -7.99 5.70 -7.18
N THR A 12 -8.94 5.58 -8.11
CA THR A 12 -10.28 6.19 -8.02
C THR A 12 -11.12 5.74 -6.82
N ARG A 13 -10.93 4.51 -6.33
CA ARG A 13 -11.66 3.93 -5.18
C ARG A 13 -11.28 4.52 -3.82
N LEU A 14 -10.14 5.21 -3.73
CA LEU A 14 -9.66 5.91 -2.52
C LEU A 14 -9.88 7.41 -2.57
N ARG A 15 -10.67 7.90 -3.53
CA ARG A 15 -11.13 9.28 -3.49
C ARG A 15 -11.93 9.51 -2.19
N PRO A 16 -11.77 10.68 -1.54
CA PRO A 16 -11.13 11.89 -2.07
C PRO A 16 -9.60 11.97 -1.87
N LEU A 17 -8.98 11.05 -1.12
CA LEU A 17 -7.55 11.13 -0.77
C LEU A 17 -6.63 11.10 -1.99
N THR A 18 -7.04 10.39 -3.04
CA THR A 18 -6.30 10.25 -4.29
C THR A 18 -6.64 11.29 -5.36
N TYR A 19 -7.47 12.30 -5.06
CA TYR A 19 -7.61 13.45 -5.97
C TYR A 19 -6.32 14.25 -6.08
N THR A 20 -5.58 14.33 -4.98
CA THR A 20 -4.38 15.17 -4.87
C THR A 20 -3.08 14.37 -4.96
N GLY A 21 -3.15 13.05 -5.23
CA GLY A 21 -1.94 12.25 -5.36
C GLY A 21 -2.13 10.76 -5.63
N ALA A 22 -1.01 10.06 -5.86
CA ALA A 22 -0.99 8.64 -6.18
C ALA A 22 -1.49 7.77 -5.01
N LYS A 23 -2.30 6.73 -5.31
CA LYS A 23 -2.78 5.74 -4.32
C LYS A 23 -1.64 5.14 -3.51
N GLN A 24 -0.55 4.80 -4.20
CA GLN A 24 0.62 4.12 -3.62
C GLN A 24 1.39 5.03 -2.65
N LEU A 25 1.13 6.34 -2.68
CA LEU A 25 1.75 7.31 -1.77
C LEU A 25 0.88 7.66 -0.56
N VAL A 26 -0.35 7.14 -0.49
CA VAL A 26 -1.19 7.28 0.70
C VAL A 26 -0.49 6.57 1.85
N PRO A 27 -0.22 7.25 2.98
CA PRO A 27 0.58 6.65 4.04
C PRO A 27 -0.27 5.72 4.91
N VAL A 28 0.35 4.62 5.30
CA VAL A 28 -0.13 3.69 6.32
C VAL A 28 0.92 3.66 7.42
N ALA A 29 0.52 3.88 8.67
CA ALA A 29 1.43 4.11 9.79
C ALA A 29 2.52 5.17 9.46
N ASN A 30 2.08 6.31 8.91
CA ASN A 30 2.92 7.43 8.44
C ASN A 30 3.95 7.12 7.34
N LYS A 31 3.94 5.93 6.75
CA LYS A 31 4.84 5.56 5.65
C LYS A 31 4.06 5.29 4.36
N PRO A 32 4.46 5.84 3.20
CA PRO A 32 3.84 5.53 1.92
C PRO A 32 3.80 4.02 1.63
N ILE A 33 2.67 3.51 1.15
CA ILE A 33 2.48 2.09 0.81
C ILE A 33 3.59 1.59 -0.13
N LEU A 34 3.94 2.39 -1.15
CA LEU A 34 5.00 2.10 -2.11
C LEU A 34 6.33 1.77 -1.45
N TRP A 35 6.66 2.45 -0.34
CA TRP A 35 7.96 2.30 0.33
C TRP A 35 8.09 0.97 1.05
N TYR A 36 6.99 0.38 1.51
CA TYR A 36 7.02 -0.98 2.07
C TYR A 36 7.46 -1.99 1.00
N GLY A 37 6.96 -1.87 -0.23
CA GLY A 37 7.39 -2.72 -1.34
C GLY A 37 8.88 -2.52 -1.69
N ILE A 38 9.38 -1.28 -1.67
CA ILE A 38 10.80 -0.98 -1.92
C ILE A 38 11.68 -1.60 -0.83
N GLU A 39 11.34 -1.39 0.45
CA GLU A 39 12.08 -1.94 1.59
C GLU A 39 12.10 -3.47 1.57
N GLU A 40 11.01 -4.12 1.17
CA GLU A 40 10.94 -5.58 1.01
C GLU A 40 11.90 -6.07 -0.09
N MET A 41 11.94 -5.40 -1.25
CA MET A 41 12.89 -5.74 -2.32
C MET A 41 14.34 -5.60 -1.86
N VAL A 42 14.66 -4.49 -1.20
CA VAL A 42 16.02 -4.23 -0.68
C VAL A 42 16.41 -5.26 0.36
N THR A 43 15.49 -5.62 1.27
CA THR A 43 15.73 -6.64 2.31
C THR A 43 16.02 -8.01 1.67
N ALA A 44 15.37 -8.31 0.54
CA ALA A 44 15.66 -9.51 -0.27
C ALA A 44 16.95 -9.42 -1.10
N GLY A 45 17.70 -8.32 -1.02
CA GLY A 45 18.94 -8.09 -1.76
C GLY A 45 18.74 -7.60 -3.20
N ILE A 46 17.54 -7.11 -3.55
CA ILE A 46 17.23 -6.57 -4.88
C ILE A 46 17.29 -5.04 -4.83
N THR A 47 18.39 -4.47 -5.33
CA THR A 47 18.66 -3.02 -5.26
C THR A 47 18.39 -2.28 -6.57
N ASP A 48 18.28 -2.96 -7.71
CA ASP A 48 17.92 -2.34 -8.99
C ASP A 48 16.41 -2.41 -9.20
N ILE A 49 15.73 -1.27 -8.99
CA ILE A 49 14.27 -1.20 -8.91
C ILE A 49 13.73 -0.29 -10.03
N GLY A 50 12.88 -0.85 -10.89
CA GLY A 50 12.07 -0.08 -11.83
C GLY A 50 10.71 0.26 -11.20
N ILE A 51 10.26 1.51 -11.27
CA ILE A 51 8.92 1.91 -10.83
C ILE A 51 8.13 2.39 -12.04
N ILE A 52 7.03 1.70 -12.33
CA ILE A 52 6.07 2.12 -13.35
C ILE A 52 5.25 3.29 -12.82
N ILE A 53 5.26 4.39 -13.54
CA ILE A 53 4.54 5.63 -13.21
C ILE A 53 3.58 6.01 -14.34
N SER A 54 2.52 6.74 -14.01
CA SER A 54 1.62 7.32 -15.00
C SER A 54 1.97 8.80 -15.27
N PRO A 55 1.56 9.38 -16.41
CA PRO A 55 1.74 10.81 -16.68
C PRO A 55 1.14 11.71 -15.60
N GLU A 56 0.02 11.31 -15.00
CA GLU A 56 -0.73 12.15 -14.06
C GLU A 56 -0.13 12.17 -12.64
N THR A 57 0.56 11.10 -12.24
CA THR A 57 1.02 10.92 -10.85
C THR A 57 2.53 10.69 -10.72
N GLY A 58 3.24 10.52 -11.83
CA GLY A 58 4.64 10.14 -11.85
C GLY A 58 5.58 11.15 -11.19
N GLU A 59 5.36 12.45 -11.40
CA GLU A 59 6.19 13.50 -10.77
C GLU A 59 6.11 13.46 -9.24
N GLU A 60 4.92 13.21 -8.68
CA GLU A 60 4.74 13.10 -7.23
C GLU A 60 5.45 11.86 -6.68
N VAL A 61 5.32 10.72 -7.36
CA VAL A 61 6.01 9.47 -7.01
C VAL A 61 7.53 9.70 -7.00
N GLN A 62 8.06 10.36 -8.02
CA GLN A 62 9.48 10.72 -8.11
C GLN A 62 9.92 11.65 -6.99
N ALA A 63 9.20 12.75 -6.78
CA ALA A 63 9.54 13.76 -5.77
C ALA A 63 9.54 13.18 -4.35
N LYS A 64 8.59 12.29 -4.04
CA LYS A 64 8.45 11.69 -2.72
C LYS A 64 9.42 10.52 -2.50
N THR A 65 9.65 9.70 -3.53
CA THR A 65 10.43 8.47 -3.41
C THR A 65 11.93 8.72 -3.60
N GLY A 66 12.31 9.63 -4.49
CA GLY A 66 13.71 9.97 -4.80
C GLY A 66 14.41 8.93 -5.68
N ASN A 67 15.73 9.01 -5.79
CA ASN A 67 16.54 8.09 -6.60
C ASN A 67 16.78 6.71 -5.96
N GLY A 68 16.35 6.52 -4.70
CA GLY A 68 16.52 5.26 -3.97
C GLY A 68 17.59 5.26 -2.89
N ASP A 69 18.40 6.32 -2.77
CA ASP A 69 19.55 6.38 -1.83
C ASP A 69 19.15 6.09 -0.38
N LYS A 70 18.00 6.62 0.06
CA LYS A 70 17.48 6.40 1.42
C LYS A 70 17.16 4.94 1.75
N PHE A 71 16.97 4.11 0.72
CA PHE A 71 16.74 2.68 0.83
C PHE A 71 18.00 1.87 0.52
N GLY A 72 19.10 2.48 0.07
CA GLY A 72 20.24 1.74 -0.47
C GLY A 72 19.95 1.04 -1.81
N ALA A 73 19.10 1.65 -2.64
CA ALA A 73 18.68 1.11 -3.94
C ALA A 73 18.89 2.13 -5.08
N ASN A 74 18.91 1.65 -6.32
CA ASN A 74 18.87 2.45 -7.54
C ASN A 74 17.47 2.37 -8.15
N ILE A 75 16.75 3.48 -8.15
CA ILE A 75 15.38 3.55 -8.68
C ILE A 75 15.38 4.17 -10.08
N THR A 76 14.85 3.42 -11.05
CA THR A 76 14.55 3.90 -12.41
C THR A 76 13.05 4.08 -12.58
N TYR A 77 12.62 5.27 -12.97
CA TYR A 77 11.21 5.55 -13.25
C TYR A 77 10.88 5.26 -14.71
N ILE A 78 9.79 4.52 -14.94
CA ILE A 78 9.39 4.02 -16.25
C ILE A 78 7.97 4.51 -16.53
N LEU A 79 7.83 5.38 -17.52
CA LEU A 79 6.53 5.96 -17.87
C LEU A 79 5.66 4.94 -18.63
N GLN A 80 4.49 4.66 -18.08
CA GLN A 80 3.40 3.97 -18.77
C GLN A 80 2.36 5.00 -19.20
N GLU A 81 2.40 5.39 -20.47
CA GLU A 81 1.51 6.42 -21.05
C GLU A 81 0.02 6.09 -20.87
N GLU A 82 -0.34 4.82 -21.06
CA GLU A 82 -1.72 4.35 -20.96
C GLU A 82 -1.85 3.15 -20.01
N PRO A 83 -2.88 3.12 -19.13
CA PRO A 83 -3.12 2.05 -18.19
C PRO A 83 -3.72 0.79 -18.86
N ALA A 84 -3.03 0.24 -19.86
CA ALA A 84 -3.49 -0.89 -20.66
C ALA A 84 -3.21 -2.27 -20.02
N GLY A 85 -3.24 -2.37 -18.68
CA GLY A 85 -3.08 -3.62 -17.93
C GLY A 85 -1.67 -3.90 -17.38
N LEU A 86 -1.58 -4.93 -16.51
CA LEU A 86 -0.35 -5.28 -15.80
C LEU A 86 0.73 -5.87 -16.73
N ALA A 87 0.34 -6.70 -17.70
CA ALA A 87 1.28 -7.23 -18.68
C ALA A 87 1.81 -6.12 -19.63
N HIS A 88 1.01 -5.08 -19.89
CA HIS A 88 1.48 -3.90 -20.61
C HIS A 88 2.60 -3.18 -19.84
N ALA A 89 2.48 -3.04 -18.52
CA ALA A 89 3.51 -2.42 -17.70
C ALA A 89 4.85 -3.18 -17.79
N VAL A 90 4.82 -4.52 -17.76
CA VAL A 90 6.02 -5.36 -17.98
C VAL A 90 6.59 -5.18 -19.39
N LYS A 91 5.72 -5.07 -20.41
CA LYS A 91 6.14 -4.83 -21.80
C LYS A 91 6.85 -3.48 -21.95
N VAL A 92 6.33 -2.42 -21.34
CA VAL A 92 6.94 -1.08 -21.32
C VAL A 92 8.28 -1.10 -20.57
N ALA A 93 8.39 -1.88 -19.50
CA ALA A 93 9.63 -2.04 -18.74
C ALA A 93 10.70 -2.90 -19.43
N LEU A 94 10.44 -3.51 -20.59
CA LEU A 94 11.37 -4.42 -21.26
C LEU A 94 12.79 -3.83 -21.43
N PRO A 95 13.00 -2.56 -21.83
CA PRO A 95 14.35 -1.98 -21.92
C PRO A 95 15.09 -1.95 -20.58
N PHE A 96 14.36 -1.72 -19.48
CA PHE A 96 14.94 -1.76 -18.13
C PHE A 96 15.20 -3.20 -17.68
N LEU A 97 14.27 -4.13 -17.93
CA LEU A 97 14.38 -5.52 -17.47
C LEU A 97 15.46 -6.30 -18.22
N GLY A 98 15.45 -6.20 -19.56
CA GLY A 98 16.30 -6.99 -20.44
C GLY A 98 16.02 -8.49 -20.28
N ASN A 99 17.09 -9.31 -20.25
CA ASN A 99 16.99 -10.75 -19.97
C ASN A 99 17.22 -11.08 -18.49
N SER A 100 17.11 -10.10 -17.58
CA SER A 100 17.27 -10.38 -16.15
C SER A 100 15.97 -10.95 -15.62
N PRO A 101 15.99 -12.04 -14.84
CA PRO A 101 14.81 -12.41 -14.07
C PRO A 101 14.47 -11.26 -13.10
N PHE A 102 13.20 -11.13 -12.75
CA PHE A 102 12.73 -10.02 -11.94
C PHE A 102 11.54 -10.39 -11.06
N VAL A 103 11.38 -9.61 -9.99
CA VAL A 103 10.18 -9.60 -9.15
C VAL A 103 9.26 -8.49 -9.61
N MET A 104 8.02 -8.80 -9.94
CA MET A 104 6.97 -7.81 -10.15
C MET A 104 6.16 -7.66 -8.87
N TYR A 105 6.02 -6.43 -8.37
CA TYR A 105 5.29 -6.11 -7.15
C TYR A 105 4.25 -5.03 -7.42
N LEU A 106 2.99 -5.27 -7.08
CA LEU A 106 1.94 -4.27 -7.19
C LEU A 106 2.07 -3.25 -6.06
N GLY A 107 2.34 -1.98 -6.40
CA GLY A 107 2.74 -0.95 -5.42
C GLY A 107 1.66 -0.53 -4.43
N ASP A 108 0.47 -1.12 -4.51
CA ASP A 108 -0.67 -0.95 -3.61
C ASP A 108 -0.98 -2.19 -2.76
N ASN A 109 -0.13 -3.22 -2.86
CA ASN A 109 -0.26 -4.43 -2.07
C ASN A 109 0.67 -4.36 -0.86
N LEU A 110 0.16 -4.74 0.31
CA LEU A 110 0.95 -4.95 1.51
C LEU A 110 0.85 -6.42 1.88
N ILE A 111 1.99 -7.06 2.09
CA ILE A 111 2.09 -8.40 2.64
C ILE A 111 2.69 -8.30 4.03
N GLN A 112 2.25 -9.17 4.95
CA GLN A 112 2.92 -9.31 6.23
C GLN A 112 4.39 -9.59 5.95
N GLN A 113 5.27 -8.72 6.48
CA GLN A 113 6.72 -8.79 6.32
C GLN A 113 7.17 -10.25 6.36
N GLY A 114 7.37 -10.81 5.18
CA GLY A 114 7.44 -12.22 4.95
C GLY A 114 8.59 -12.38 4.01
N ASP A 115 9.67 -12.97 4.50
CA ASP A 115 10.98 -12.98 3.87
C ASP A 115 10.86 -13.25 2.36
N LEU A 116 10.81 -12.19 1.55
CA LEU A 116 10.70 -12.34 0.10
C LEU A 116 11.93 -13.12 -0.42
N SER A 117 13.03 -13.10 0.32
CA SER A 117 14.21 -13.94 0.09
C SER A 117 13.88 -15.43 0.10
N TYR A 118 12.90 -15.90 0.87
CA TYR A 118 12.45 -17.30 0.85
C TYR A 118 11.87 -17.68 -0.50
N PHE A 119 10.92 -16.90 -1.02
CA PHE A 119 10.31 -17.14 -2.33
C PHE A 119 11.32 -16.93 -3.46
N LEU A 120 12.18 -15.93 -3.32
CA LEU A 120 13.30 -15.67 -4.23
C LEU A 120 14.24 -16.88 -4.33
N LYS A 121 14.65 -17.46 -3.19
CA LYS A 121 15.49 -18.67 -3.16
C LYS A 121 14.80 -19.83 -3.86
N LYS A 122 13.51 -20.07 -3.60
CA LYS A 122 12.73 -21.10 -4.29
C LYS A 122 12.71 -20.91 -5.81
N PHE A 123 12.42 -19.68 -6.25
CA PHE A 123 12.37 -19.33 -7.67
C PHE A 123 13.72 -19.60 -8.36
N GLN A 124 14.83 -19.19 -7.74
CA GLN A 124 16.18 -19.37 -8.30
C GLN A 124 16.65 -20.82 -8.28
N GLN A 125 16.50 -21.52 -7.14
CA GLN A 125 17.02 -22.89 -6.97
C GLN A 125 16.28 -23.93 -7.82
N GLN A 126 15.00 -23.70 -8.09
CA GLN A 126 14.19 -24.63 -8.87
C GLN A 126 14.11 -24.26 -10.36
N HIS A 127 14.84 -23.23 -10.80
CA HIS A 127 14.86 -22.75 -12.18
C HIS A 127 13.46 -22.57 -12.78
N GLN A 128 12.56 -21.95 -12.01
CA GLN A 128 11.18 -21.73 -12.41
C GLN A 128 11.09 -20.65 -13.50
N ASP A 129 10.13 -20.79 -14.41
CA ASP A 129 9.81 -19.75 -15.41
C ASP A 129 8.94 -18.65 -14.80
N ALA A 130 8.07 -19.02 -13.86
CA ALA A 130 7.34 -18.08 -13.03
C ALA A 130 7.09 -18.65 -11.62
N LEU A 131 7.02 -17.77 -10.63
CA LEU A 131 6.49 -18.07 -9.30
C LEU A 131 5.39 -17.07 -8.95
N ILE A 132 4.23 -17.59 -8.55
CA ILE A 132 3.09 -16.79 -8.10
C ILE A 132 2.80 -17.06 -6.63
N LEU A 133 2.36 -16.02 -5.92
CA LEU A 133 1.88 -16.14 -4.55
C LEU A 133 0.35 -16.20 -4.53
N LEU A 134 -0.21 -17.09 -3.72
CA LEU A 134 -1.64 -17.32 -3.59
C LEU A 134 -2.11 -17.13 -2.15
N ARG A 135 -3.33 -16.60 -1.99
CA ARG A 135 -3.99 -16.49 -0.69
C ARG A 135 -5.47 -16.84 -0.81
N THR A 136 -6.00 -17.52 0.20
CA THR A 136 -7.45 -17.77 0.30
C THR A 136 -8.17 -16.46 0.61
N VAL A 137 -9.20 -16.14 -0.16
CA VAL A 137 -10.05 -14.95 0.02
C VAL A 137 -11.54 -15.31 0.05
N ASP A 138 -12.33 -14.47 0.70
CA ASP A 138 -13.79 -14.63 0.76
C ASP A 138 -14.48 -14.18 -0.54
N ASN A 139 -13.91 -13.22 -1.25
CA ASN A 139 -14.44 -12.71 -2.54
C ASN A 139 -13.45 -12.91 -3.70
N PRO A 140 -13.27 -14.15 -4.20
CA PRO A 140 -12.31 -14.44 -5.26
C PRO A 140 -12.65 -13.80 -6.61
N SER A 141 -13.91 -13.43 -6.85
CA SER A 141 -14.36 -12.81 -8.12
C SER A 141 -13.73 -11.44 -8.40
N ALA A 142 -13.15 -10.79 -7.38
CA ALA A 142 -12.49 -9.50 -7.51
C ALA A 142 -11.02 -9.58 -7.98
N PHE A 143 -10.46 -10.80 -8.07
CA PHE A 143 -9.03 -11.03 -8.29
C PHE A 143 -8.77 -12.03 -9.41
N GLY A 144 -7.50 -12.21 -9.80
CA GLY A 144 -7.06 -13.36 -10.57
C GLY A 144 -7.06 -14.62 -9.71
N VAL A 145 -7.76 -15.67 -10.12
CA VAL A 145 -8.00 -16.88 -9.31
C VAL A 145 -7.30 -18.07 -9.95
N ALA A 146 -6.52 -18.79 -9.14
CA ALA A 146 -5.80 -19.98 -9.55
C ALA A 146 -6.56 -21.25 -9.15
N LYS A 147 -6.57 -22.23 -10.05
CA LYS A 147 -6.90 -23.63 -9.74
C LYS A 147 -5.60 -24.40 -9.62
N VAL A 148 -5.41 -25.09 -8.50
CA VAL A 148 -4.25 -25.95 -8.25
C VAL A 148 -4.68 -27.40 -8.14
N ASP A 149 -3.78 -28.33 -8.47
CA ASP A 149 -3.98 -29.76 -8.18
C ASP A 149 -3.59 -30.12 -6.74
N ASP A 150 -3.78 -31.39 -6.37
CA ASP A 150 -3.48 -31.90 -5.03
C ASP A 150 -1.98 -31.80 -4.65
N ASN A 151 -1.10 -31.64 -5.65
CA ASN A 151 0.34 -31.46 -5.47
C ASN A 151 0.76 -29.98 -5.48
N GLY A 152 -0.20 -29.04 -5.56
CA GLY A 152 0.03 -27.61 -5.59
C GLY A 152 0.46 -27.04 -6.95
N LYS A 153 0.37 -27.83 -8.03
CA LYS A 153 0.67 -27.35 -9.39
C LYS A 153 -0.49 -26.53 -9.93
N VAL A 154 -0.19 -25.37 -10.52
CA VAL A 154 -1.20 -24.50 -11.14
C VAL A 154 -1.72 -25.14 -12.43
N LEU A 155 -3.01 -25.42 -12.47
CA LEU A 155 -3.72 -25.99 -13.62
C LEU A 155 -4.32 -24.90 -14.50
N GLU A 156 -4.88 -23.87 -13.88
CA GLU A 156 -5.65 -22.82 -14.56
C GLU A 156 -5.56 -21.52 -13.77
N LEU A 157 -5.55 -20.40 -14.48
CA LEU A 157 -5.53 -19.05 -13.91
C LEU A 157 -6.45 -18.14 -14.71
N ILE A 158 -7.40 -17.49 -14.04
CA ILE A 158 -8.44 -16.68 -14.69
C ILE A 158 -8.54 -15.32 -14.01
N GLU A 159 -8.49 -14.23 -14.76
CA GLU A 159 -8.73 -12.87 -14.24
C GLU A 159 -10.21 -12.65 -13.92
N LYS A 160 -10.50 -12.25 -12.69
CA LYS A 160 -11.83 -11.81 -12.21
C LYS A 160 -12.98 -12.68 -12.72
N PRO A 161 -12.92 -14.00 -12.46
CA PRO A 161 -13.92 -14.92 -12.97
C PRO A 161 -15.29 -14.65 -12.34
N LYS A 162 -16.34 -14.66 -13.15
CA LYS A 162 -17.73 -14.62 -12.66
C LYS A 162 -18.07 -15.84 -11.79
N VAL A 163 -17.50 -17.00 -12.14
CA VAL A 163 -17.61 -18.25 -11.40
C VAL A 163 -16.19 -18.71 -11.05
N PRO A 164 -15.68 -18.36 -9.87
CA PRO A 164 -14.32 -18.66 -9.47
C PRO A 164 -14.06 -20.17 -9.38
N PRO A 165 -12.95 -20.69 -9.95
CA PRO A 165 -12.63 -22.12 -9.89
C PRO A 165 -12.13 -22.57 -8.50
N SER A 166 -11.76 -21.62 -7.64
CA SER A 166 -11.34 -21.83 -6.26
C SER A 166 -11.45 -20.51 -5.47
N ASN A 167 -11.05 -20.53 -4.19
CA ASN A 167 -10.90 -19.32 -3.37
C ASN A 167 -9.45 -18.80 -3.33
N LEU A 168 -8.54 -19.35 -4.13
CA LEU A 168 -7.12 -18.96 -4.16
C LEU A 168 -6.90 -17.81 -5.13
N ALA A 169 -6.77 -16.60 -4.59
CA ALA A 169 -6.46 -15.39 -5.34
C ALA A 169 -4.96 -15.17 -5.46
N LEU A 170 -4.53 -14.60 -6.59
CA LEU A 170 -3.20 -14.05 -6.77
C LEU A 170 -2.95 -12.93 -5.77
N VAL A 171 -1.86 -13.08 -5.02
CA VAL A 171 -1.24 -11.99 -4.29
C VAL A 171 -0.42 -11.20 -5.30
N GLY A 172 -0.44 -9.87 -5.21
CA GLY A 172 0.22 -8.94 -6.16
C GLY A 172 1.76 -8.98 -6.20
N VAL A 173 2.38 -10.15 -6.01
CA VAL A 173 3.82 -10.38 -6.05
C VAL A 173 4.10 -11.59 -6.95
N TYR A 174 4.96 -11.39 -7.93
CA TYR A 174 5.25 -12.37 -8.97
C TYR A 174 6.75 -12.42 -9.23
N PHE A 175 7.28 -13.59 -9.56
CA PHE A 175 8.66 -13.75 -10.00
C PHE A 175 8.63 -14.29 -11.41
N PHE A 176 9.46 -13.74 -12.29
CA PHE A 176 9.50 -14.13 -13.69
C PHE A 176 10.92 -14.31 -14.19
N SER A 177 11.11 -15.32 -15.04
CA SER A 177 12.25 -15.39 -15.96
C SER A 177 11.96 -14.53 -17.20
N GLU A 178 12.96 -14.32 -18.06
CA GLU A 178 12.76 -13.55 -19.30
C GLU A 178 11.70 -14.14 -20.25
N ILE A 179 11.33 -15.43 -20.08
CA ILE A 179 10.34 -16.11 -20.93
C ILE A 179 8.97 -15.43 -20.83
N ILE A 180 8.65 -14.75 -19.73
CA ILE A 180 7.41 -14.00 -19.59
C ILE A 180 7.23 -12.97 -20.71
N HIS A 181 8.31 -12.39 -21.25
CA HIS A 181 8.23 -11.42 -22.33
C HIS A 181 7.63 -12.03 -23.61
N GLN A 182 7.95 -13.29 -23.91
CA GLN A 182 7.39 -14.00 -25.05
C GLN A 182 5.90 -14.32 -24.84
N ALA A 183 5.53 -14.73 -23.63
CA ALA A 183 4.13 -14.96 -23.26
C ALA A 183 3.31 -13.67 -23.38
N ILE A 184 3.81 -12.55 -22.87
CA ILE A 184 3.18 -11.23 -22.97
C ILE A 184 3.03 -10.78 -24.43
N ALA A 185 4.02 -11.05 -25.28
CA ALA A 185 3.93 -10.73 -26.70
C ALA A 185 2.86 -11.54 -27.45
N SER A 186 2.42 -12.68 -26.89
CA SER A 186 1.49 -13.61 -27.51
C SER A 186 0.03 -13.41 -27.09
N ILE A 187 -0.22 -12.66 -26.01
CA ILE A 187 -1.58 -12.39 -25.52
C ILE A 187 -2.22 -11.20 -26.24
N LYS A 188 -3.55 -11.13 -26.16
CA LYS A 188 -4.36 -10.02 -26.70
C LYS A 188 -5.10 -9.34 -25.54
N PRO A 189 -5.53 -8.07 -25.71
CA PRO A 189 -6.33 -7.40 -24.70
C PRO A 189 -7.59 -8.20 -24.33
N SER A 190 -7.91 -8.23 -23.04
CA SER A 190 -9.11 -8.89 -22.51
C SER A 190 -10.38 -8.17 -22.91
N ALA A 191 -11.54 -8.68 -22.50
CA ALA A 191 -12.82 -7.98 -22.66
C ALA A 191 -12.85 -6.58 -21.99
N ARG A 192 -11.91 -6.31 -21.08
CA ARG A 192 -11.71 -5.01 -20.43
C ARG A 192 -10.81 -4.07 -21.23
N GLY A 193 -10.22 -4.54 -22.33
CA GLY A 193 -9.24 -3.79 -23.11
C GLY A 193 -7.84 -3.77 -22.48
N GLU A 194 -7.58 -4.58 -21.45
CA GLU A 194 -6.31 -4.63 -20.72
C GLU A 194 -5.50 -5.86 -21.12
N LEU A 195 -4.16 -5.74 -21.19
CA LEU A 195 -3.25 -6.88 -21.22
C LEU A 195 -3.08 -7.42 -19.79
N GLU A 196 -3.78 -8.52 -19.51
CA GLU A 196 -3.82 -9.13 -18.19
C GLU A 196 -2.56 -9.99 -17.95
N ILE A 197 -1.95 -9.87 -16.77
CA ILE A 197 -0.79 -10.72 -16.42
C ILE A 197 -1.19 -12.18 -16.23
N THR A 198 -2.42 -12.44 -15.79
CA THR A 198 -3.00 -13.78 -15.68
C THR A 198 -2.97 -14.52 -17.02
N ASP A 199 -3.27 -13.83 -18.12
CA ASP A 199 -3.32 -14.43 -19.45
C ASP A 199 -1.90 -14.80 -19.91
N ALA A 200 -0.90 -13.97 -19.58
CA ALA A 200 0.50 -14.28 -19.85
C ALA A 200 0.98 -15.50 -19.03
N ILE A 201 0.61 -15.58 -17.74
CA ILE A 201 0.94 -16.75 -16.90
C ILE A 201 0.21 -18.00 -17.41
N GLN A 202 -1.07 -17.89 -17.79
CA GLN A 202 -1.84 -18.98 -18.38
C GLN A 202 -1.21 -19.45 -19.70
N CYS A 203 -0.65 -18.55 -20.50
CA CYS A 203 0.12 -18.89 -21.70
C CYS A 203 1.35 -19.75 -21.35
N LEU A 204 2.10 -19.41 -20.29
CA LEU A 204 3.21 -20.23 -19.80
C LEU A 204 2.74 -21.63 -19.38
N ILE A 205 1.65 -21.72 -18.62
CA ILE A 205 1.06 -23.00 -18.18
C ILE A 205 0.69 -23.87 -19.39
N SER A 206 -0.02 -23.30 -20.36
CA SER A 206 -0.43 -24.00 -21.60
C SER A 206 0.75 -24.49 -22.43
N GLN A 207 1.88 -23.78 -22.39
CA GLN A 207 3.13 -24.16 -23.04
C GLN A 207 3.99 -25.15 -22.22
N LYS A 208 3.45 -25.67 -21.10
CA LYS A 208 4.13 -26.59 -20.18
C LYS A 208 5.43 -26.02 -19.60
N LYS A 209 5.49 -24.69 -19.42
CA LYS A 209 6.56 -24.00 -18.68
C LYS A 209 6.40 -24.23 -17.17
N GLN A 210 7.48 -24.01 -16.43
CA GLN A 210 7.54 -24.28 -15.00
C GLN A 210 6.96 -23.10 -14.21
N VAL A 211 5.69 -23.22 -13.80
CA VAL A 211 4.99 -22.21 -13.00
C VAL A 211 4.71 -22.77 -11.61
N LEU A 212 5.40 -22.22 -10.61
CA LEU A 212 5.24 -22.59 -9.21
C LEU A 212 4.22 -21.68 -8.52
N ALA A 213 3.30 -22.26 -7.76
CA ALA A 213 2.48 -21.53 -6.81
C ALA A 213 2.97 -21.77 -5.37
N CYS A 214 3.02 -20.70 -4.59
CA CYS A 214 3.24 -20.78 -3.14
C CYS A 214 2.08 -20.09 -2.42
N GLN A 215 1.58 -20.69 -1.34
CA GLN A 215 0.64 -20.01 -0.47
C GLN A 215 1.37 -19.01 0.43
N LEU A 216 0.84 -17.80 0.52
CA LEU A 216 1.32 -16.78 1.43
C LEU A 216 0.78 -17.05 2.84
N GLU A 217 1.70 -17.13 3.80
CA GLU A 217 1.39 -17.13 5.23
C GLU A 217 1.26 -15.70 5.75
N GLY A 218 0.42 -15.50 6.76
CA GLY A 218 0.17 -14.17 7.33
C GLY A 218 -0.90 -13.37 6.58
N TRP A 219 -0.92 -12.07 6.84
CA TRP A 219 -1.89 -11.14 6.24
C TRP A 219 -1.42 -10.61 4.87
N TRP A 220 -2.40 -10.31 4.01
CA TRP A 220 -2.22 -9.61 2.75
C TRP A 220 -3.37 -8.62 2.58
N LEU A 221 -3.05 -7.41 2.13
CA LEU A 221 -3.99 -6.31 1.99
C LEU A 221 -3.81 -5.65 0.62
N ASP A 222 -4.90 -5.54 -0.14
CA ASP A 222 -5.04 -4.54 -1.22
C ASP A 222 -5.66 -3.30 -0.58
N THR A 223 -4.89 -2.23 -0.44
CA THR A 223 -5.35 -0.99 0.21
C THR A 223 -6.25 -0.17 -0.72
N GLY A 224 -7.30 -0.79 -1.28
CA GLY A 224 -8.14 -0.25 -2.33
C GLY A 224 -9.27 0.66 -1.86
N LYS A 225 -9.63 0.63 -0.57
CA LYS A 225 -10.75 1.38 0.03
C LYS A 225 -10.39 1.92 1.42
N LYS A 226 -11.28 2.75 1.99
CA LYS A 226 -11.14 3.36 3.33
C LYS A 226 -10.85 2.32 4.41
N ASP A 227 -11.70 1.32 4.52
CA ASP A 227 -11.63 0.32 5.59
C ASP A 227 -10.40 -0.58 5.44
N ASP A 228 -10.03 -0.92 4.20
CA ASP A 228 -8.79 -1.66 3.91
C ASP A 228 -7.55 -0.88 4.38
N LEU A 229 -7.59 0.45 4.28
CA LEU A 229 -6.49 1.31 4.74
C LEU A 229 -6.43 1.42 6.26
N LEU A 230 -7.57 1.55 6.93
CA LEU A 230 -7.63 1.51 8.39
C LEU A 230 -7.14 0.16 8.92
N GLU A 231 -7.53 -0.94 8.28
CA GLU A 231 -7.07 -2.28 8.64
C GLU A 231 -5.56 -2.45 8.38
N ALA A 232 -5.04 -1.93 7.27
CA ALA A 232 -3.60 -1.88 7.02
C ALA A 232 -2.85 -1.10 8.09
N ASN A 233 -3.39 0.04 8.51
CA ASN A 233 -2.82 0.85 9.57
C ASN A 233 -2.81 0.09 10.89
N ARG A 234 -3.94 -0.53 11.25
CA ARG A 234 -4.09 -1.35 12.45
C ARG A 234 -3.06 -2.47 12.49
N LEU A 235 -2.97 -3.26 11.42
CA LEU A 235 -2.06 -4.41 11.33
C LEU A 235 -0.59 -3.98 11.40
N ILE A 236 -0.17 -2.97 10.64
CA ILE A 236 1.23 -2.50 10.68
C ILE A 236 1.59 -1.93 12.06
N LEU A 237 0.70 -1.15 12.67
CA LEU A 237 0.93 -0.62 14.01
C LEU A 237 1.00 -1.73 15.07
N ASP A 238 0.26 -2.82 14.88
CA ASP A 238 0.27 -3.93 15.81
C ASP A 238 1.52 -4.81 15.66
N THR A 239 1.92 -5.13 14.42
CA THR A 239 2.98 -6.10 14.14
C THR A 239 4.38 -5.49 14.06
N SER A 240 4.50 -4.24 13.66
CA SER A 240 5.80 -3.66 13.25
C SER A 240 6.22 -2.41 14.02
N LEU A 241 5.31 -1.80 14.80
CA LEU A 241 5.62 -0.59 15.57
C LEU A 241 6.58 -0.87 16.73
N GLN A 242 7.71 -0.17 16.74
CA GLN A 242 8.66 -0.17 17.86
C GLN A 242 8.63 1.17 18.58
N THR A 243 8.61 1.17 19.91
CA THR A 243 8.54 2.41 20.71
C THR A 243 9.76 3.31 20.45
N SER A 244 9.53 4.59 20.13
CA SER A 244 10.58 5.60 20.00
C SER A 244 10.04 6.99 20.31
N ILE A 245 10.73 7.77 21.14
CA ILE A 245 10.25 9.10 21.57
C ILE A 245 11.35 10.12 21.33
N PHE A 246 11.17 10.94 20.30
CA PHE A 246 12.05 12.06 19.95
C PHE A 246 11.39 13.43 20.16
N GLY A 247 10.08 13.46 20.42
CA GLY A 247 9.33 14.67 20.74
C GLY A 247 9.42 15.09 22.21
N GLN A 248 8.92 16.28 22.51
CA GLN A 248 8.79 16.83 23.86
C GLN A 248 7.43 16.45 24.44
N ILE A 249 7.44 15.96 25.68
CA ILE A 249 6.25 15.57 26.44
C ILE A 249 6.29 16.36 27.74
N ASP A 250 5.22 17.06 28.08
CA ASP A 250 5.12 17.78 29.36
C ASP A 250 4.88 16.85 30.56
N ALA A 251 4.96 17.38 31.77
CA ALA A 251 4.80 16.60 33.00
C ALA A 251 3.37 16.10 33.25
N GLN A 252 2.36 16.66 32.56
CA GLN A 252 0.96 16.28 32.71
C GLN A 252 0.54 15.19 31.73
N SER A 253 1.30 15.01 30.64
CA SER A 253 1.01 14.02 29.61
C SER A 253 1.38 12.61 30.06
N GLN A 254 0.60 11.63 29.59
CA GLN A 254 0.82 10.20 29.81
C GLN A 254 0.96 9.47 28.48
N VAL A 255 1.99 8.63 28.34
CA VAL A 255 2.21 7.77 27.17
C VAL A 255 2.29 6.33 27.64
N ILE A 256 1.38 5.49 27.15
CA ILE A 256 1.19 4.11 27.61
C ILE A 256 1.23 3.18 26.39
N GLY A 257 1.97 2.07 26.47
CA GLY A 257 2.07 1.08 25.39
C GLY A 257 3.10 1.42 24.31
N ARG A 258 2.97 0.80 23.13
CA ARG A 258 3.90 1.01 22.00
C ARG A 258 3.61 2.34 21.31
N VAL A 259 4.46 3.34 21.46
CA VAL A 259 4.22 4.67 20.88
C VAL A 259 5.47 5.19 20.20
N GLN A 260 5.29 5.73 19.00
CA GLN A 260 6.31 6.49 18.28
C GLN A 260 5.96 7.97 18.25
N ILE A 261 6.93 8.83 18.57
CA ILE A 261 6.80 10.28 18.53
C ILE A 261 8.00 10.88 17.81
N GLY A 262 7.74 11.49 16.67
CA GLY A 262 8.74 12.12 15.81
C GLY A 262 9.40 13.36 16.41
N PHE A 263 10.48 13.79 15.76
CA PHE A 263 11.27 14.95 16.17
C PHE A 263 10.47 16.24 16.17
N ALA A 264 10.79 17.14 17.10
CA ALA A 264 10.17 18.46 17.25
C ALA A 264 8.64 18.45 17.45
N SER A 265 8.04 17.28 17.71
CA SER A 265 6.65 17.17 18.11
C SER A 265 6.48 17.51 19.59
N LYS A 266 5.37 18.13 19.96
CA LYS A 266 5.06 18.57 21.32
C LYS A 266 3.73 18.00 21.78
N LEU A 267 3.72 17.36 22.94
CA LEU A 267 2.54 16.88 23.63
C LEU A 267 2.39 17.64 24.95
N ILE A 268 1.25 18.33 25.10
CA ILE A 268 0.92 19.17 26.25
C ILE A 268 -0.40 18.65 26.84
N ASN A 269 -0.41 18.24 28.11
CA ASN A 269 -1.59 17.68 28.78
C ASN A 269 -2.34 16.61 27.93
N CYS A 270 -1.60 15.67 27.35
CA CYS A 270 -2.14 14.64 26.47
C CYS A 270 -2.09 13.24 27.09
N THR A 271 -3.08 12.40 26.80
CA THR A 271 -3.01 10.96 27.08
C THR A 271 -2.89 10.19 25.78
N VAL A 272 -1.83 9.41 25.61
CA VAL A 272 -1.59 8.57 24.43
C VAL A 272 -1.56 7.10 24.84
N ARG A 273 -2.39 6.27 24.20
CA ARG A 273 -2.44 4.82 24.42
C ARG A 273 -2.14 4.09 23.12
N GLY A 274 -1.00 3.41 23.09
CA GLY A 274 -0.51 2.68 21.93
C GLY A 274 -1.29 1.40 21.60
N PRO A 275 -1.11 0.84 20.39
CA PRO A 275 -0.11 1.25 19.40
C PRO A 275 -0.46 2.55 18.67
N VAL A 276 0.43 3.56 18.69
CA VAL A 276 0.21 4.88 18.08
C VAL A 276 1.51 5.39 17.44
N ILE A 277 1.38 6.05 16.29
CA ILE A 277 2.49 6.79 15.67
C ILE A 277 2.15 8.26 15.47
N ILE A 278 3.02 9.14 15.95
CA ILE A 278 2.95 10.59 15.79
C ILE A 278 4.19 11.02 15.01
N GLY A 279 3.97 11.70 13.88
CA GLY A 279 5.00 12.17 12.97
C GLY A 279 5.81 13.32 13.56
N ASN A 280 6.64 13.93 12.71
CA ASN A 280 7.52 15.03 13.09
C ASN A 280 6.76 16.37 13.12
N ASN A 281 7.23 17.31 13.94
CA ASN A 281 6.71 18.68 14.02
C ASN A 281 5.19 18.77 14.31
N CYS A 282 4.64 17.81 15.07
CA CYS A 282 3.24 17.84 15.45
C CYS A 282 3.02 18.66 16.74
N HIS A 283 1.86 19.29 16.87
CA HIS A 283 1.44 19.96 18.12
C HIS A 283 0.16 19.33 18.62
N LEU A 284 0.23 18.65 19.76
CA LEU A 284 -0.89 18.00 20.43
C LEU A 284 -1.09 18.66 21.80
N GLU A 285 -2.29 19.14 22.07
CA GLU A 285 -2.63 19.82 23.33
C GLU A 285 -4.01 19.40 23.83
N ASN A 286 -4.12 19.01 25.10
CA ASN A 286 -5.37 18.56 25.73
C ASN A 286 -6.05 17.42 24.94
N CYS A 287 -5.27 16.46 24.43
CA CYS A 287 -5.77 15.41 23.56
C CYS A 287 -5.77 14.03 24.23
N PHE A 288 -6.76 13.20 23.89
CA PHE A 288 -6.66 11.74 24.04
C PHE A 288 -6.41 11.10 22.67
N ILE A 289 -5.31 10.36 22.55
CA ILE A 289 -4.96 9.61 21.34
C ILE A 289 -4.99 8.12 21.68
N GLY A 290 -5.99 7.42 21.16
CA GLY A 290 -6.22 6.01 21.37
C GLY A 290 -5.49 5.10 20.37
N PRO A 291 -5.54 3.78 20.61
CA PRO A 291 -4.87 2.77 19.80
C PRO A 291 -5.17 2.86 18.31
N TYR A 292 -4.23 2.37 17.51
CA TYR A 292 -4.32 2.26 16.05
C TYR A 292 -4.48 3.60 15.34
N THR A 293 -4.00 4.67 15.98
CA THR A 293 -4.00 6.02 15.40
C THR A 293 -2.64 6.35 14.81
N SER A 294 -2.63 6.85 13.57
CA SER A 294 -1.44 7.43 12.95
C SER A 294 -1.65 8.90 12.64
N ILE A 295 -0.79 9.77 13.16
CA ILE A 295 -0.82 11.21 12.94
C ILE A 295 0.43 11.60 12.16
N ALA A 296 0.27 12.04 10.92
CA ALA A 296 1.38 12.39 10.05
C ALA A 296 1.97 13.77 10.38
N ASP A 297 3.14 14.04 9.81
CA ASP A 297 3.95 15.23 10.07
C ASP A 297 3.19 16.55 9.98
N LYS A 298 3.60 17.52 10.81
CA LYS A 298 3.09 18.91 10.83
C LYS A 298 1.60 19.04 11.19
N SER A 299 1.00 17.99 11.77
CA SER A 299 -0.41 18.02 12.17
C SER A 299 -0.60 18.71 13.52
N THR A 300 -1.77 19.31 13.72
CA THR A 300 -2.14 20.00 14.96
C THR A 300 -3.46 19.47 15.48
N LEU A 301 -3.45 18.93 16.69
CA LEU A 301 -4.65 18.44 17.37
C LEU A 301 -4.76 19.18 18.71
N VAL A 302 -5.89 19.84 18.97
CA VAL A 302 -6.11 20.60 20.21
C VAL A 302 -7.51 20.33 20.73
N ASP A 303 -7.65 19.98 22.01
CA ASP A 303 -8.95 19.72 22.65
C ASP A 303 -9.78 18.67 21.87
N THR A 304 -9.21 17.48 21.65
CA THR A 304 -9.86 16.41 20.86
C THR A 304 -9.54 15.00 21.37
N GLU A 305 -10.47 14.07 21.16
CA GLU A 305 -10.26 12.64 21.36
C GLU A 305 -10.31 11.90 20.02
N ILE A 306 -9.32 11.06 19.74
CA ILE A 306 -9.25 10.29 18.49
C ILE A 306 -8.71 8.88 18.71
N GLU A 307 -9.31 7.87 18.08
CA GLU A 307 -8.80 6.49 18.06
C GLU A 307 -9.06 5.80 16.70
N HIS A 308 -8.34 4.71 16.41
CA HIS A 308 -8.51 3.92 15.18
C HIS A 308 -8.68 4.76 13.91
N SER A 309 -7.76 5.71 13.69
CA SER A 309 -7.87 6.74 12.66
C SER A 309 -6.51 7.10 12.03
N VAL A 310 -6.54 7.58 10.78
CA VAL A 310 -5.34 8.06 10.06
C VAL A 310 -5.50 9.55 9.77
N VAL A 311 -4.57 10.35 10.25
CA VAL A 311 -4.52 11.81 10.04
C VAL A 311 -3.33 12.12 9.13
N LEU A 312 -3.60 12.65 7.94
CA LEU A 312 -2.57 13.00 6.96
C LEU A 312 -1.91 14.36 7.24
N GLY A 313 -0.74 14.57 6.63
CA GLY A 313 0.17 15.63 7.04
C GLY A 313 -0.43 17.05 6.98
N GLY A 314 -0.13 17.87 7.98
CA GLY A 314 -0.60 19.25 8.06
C GLY A 314 -2.08 19.41 8.42
N ALA A 315 -2.80 18.34 8.73
CA ALA A 315 -4.19 18.43 9.15
C ALA A 315 -4.31 19.16 10.51
N LYS A 316 -5.44 19.84 10.72
CA LYS A 316 -5.73 20.59 11.94
C LYS A 316 -7.08 20.18 12.50
N ILE A 317 -7.11 19.68 13.72
CA ILE A 317 -8.33 19.26 14.41
C ILE A 317 -8.39 20.03 15.73
N SER A 318 -9.46 20.79 15.97
CA SER A 318 -9.53 21.63 17.16
C SER A 318 -10.93 21.80 17.73
N GLY A 319 -11.06 21.60 19.05
CA GLY A 319 -12.30 21.83 19.80
C GLY A 319 -13.40 20.82 19.52
N ILE A 320 -13.04 19.60 19.11
CA ILE A 320 -13.98 18.52 18.81
C ILE A 320 -14.12 17.65 20.06
N HIS A 321 -15.22 17.83 20.78
CA HIS A 321 -15.44 17.12 22.05
C HIS A 321 -16.05 15.73 21.88
N GLN A 322 -16.62 15.43 20.70
CA GLN A 322 -17.01 14.07 20.34
C GLN A 322 -15.77 13.28 19.94
N ARG A 323 -15.74 11.99 20.29
CA ARG A 323 -14.65 11.11 19.88
C ARG A 323 -14.66 10.91 18.37
N ILE A 324 -13.50 11.08 17.75
CA ILE A 324 -13.24 10.74 16.35
C ILE A 324 -12.77 9.29 16.29
N ILE A 325 -13.45 8.45 15.54
CA ILE A 325 -13.14 7.03 15.38
C ILE A 325 -13.35 6.60 13.93
N ASP A 326 -12.68 5.54 13.48
CA ASP A 326 -12.85 4.94 12.14
C ASP A 326 -12.71 5.94 10.97
N SER A 327 -11.78 6.90 11.14
CA SER A 327 -11.71 8.09 10.31
C SER A 327 -10.41 8.21 9.53
N LEU A 328 -10.51 8.63 8.27
CA LEU A 328 -9.38 9.08 7.45
C LEU A 328 -9.47 10.59 7.23
N ILE A 329 -8.53 11.34 7.77
CA ILE A 329 -8.49 12.81 7.70
C ILE A 329 -7.41 13.23 6.71
N GLY A 330 -7.83 13.88 5.63
CA GLY A 330 -6.98 14.23 4.49
C GLY A 330 -5.88 15.26 4.78
N GLN A 331 -4.95 15.41 3.84
CA GLN A 331 -3.80 16.31 3.98
C GLN A 331 -4.26 17.77 4.09
N ARG A 332 -3.76 18.51 5.09
CA ARG A 332 -4.17 19.91 5.36
C ARG A 332 -5.68 20.10 5.61
N ALA A 333 -6.43 19.03 5.86
CA ALA A 333 -7.84 19.14 6.23
C ALA A 333 -8.00 19.85 7.57
N GLN A 334 -9.09 20.59 7.73
CA GLN A 334 -9.40 21.30 8.97
C GLN A 334 -10.75 20.84 9.51
N VAL A 335 -10.75 20.36 10.75
CA VAL A 335 -11.96 19.96 11.49
C VAL A 335 -11.99 20.79 12.77
N THR A 336 -12.75 21.87 12.77
CA THR A 336 -12.71 22.86 13.86
C THR A 336 -14.10 23.23 14.35
N LEU A 337 -14.18 23.55 15.65
CA LEU A 337 -15.39 24.13 16.22
C LEU A 337 -15.48 25.62 15.88
N ALA A 338 -16.59 26.03 15.27
CA ALA A 338 -16.82 27.44 14.96
C ALA A 338 -17.03 28.26 16.25
N PRO A 339 -16.40 29.44 16.40
CA PRO A 339 -16.48 30.24 17.63
C PRO A 339 -17.83 30.97 17.81
N ARG A 340 -18.71 30.97 16.80
CA ARG A 340 -19.93 31.79 16.77
C ARG A 340 -21.17 30.96 17.11
N ARG A 341 -22.04 31.50 17.95
CA ARG A 341 -23.41 30.99 18.16
C ARG A 341 -24.30 31.32 16.93
N PRO A 342 -25.33 30.51 16.64
CA PRO A 342 -25.72 29.26 17.31
C PRO A 342 -24.74 28.11 17.05
N LYS A 343 -24.74 27.09 17.93
CA LYS A 343 -24.03 25.84 17.67
C LYS A 343 -24.61 25.21 16.40
N ALA A 344 -23.82 25.16 15.35
CA ALA A 344 -24.24 24.64 14.05
C ALA A 344 -23.06 23.96 13.35
N LEU A 345 -23.36 22.91 12.61
CA LEU A 345 -22.40 22.25 11.73
C LEU A 345 -22.25 23.06 10.44
N ARG A 346 -21.01 23.28 10.01
CA ARG A 346 -20.69 24.02 8.80
C ARG A 346 -19.66 23.24 8.03
N PHE A 347 -19.92 22.97 6.77
CA PHE A 347 -19.07 22.12 5.96
C PHE A 347 -18.60 22.84 4.70
N MET A 348 -17.34 22.62 4.36
CA MET A 348 -16.78 22.83 3.03
C MET A 348 -16.25 21.46 2.61
N ILE A 349 -16.96 20.80 1.70
CA ILE A 349 -16.75 19.40 1.32
C ILE A 349 -16.47 19.37 -0.18
N GLY A 350 -15.45 18.61 -0.60
CA GLY A 350 -15.17 18.34 -2.01
C GLY A 350 -15.96 17.13 -2.54
N ASP A 351 -15.67 16.74 -3.78
CA ASP A 351 -16.25 15.56 -4.40
C ASP A 351 -15.84 14.26 -3.68
N ASP A 352 -16.69 13.22 -3.75
CA ASP A 352 -16.49 11.88 -3.19
C ASP A 352 -16.19 11.80 -1.67
N CYS A 353 -16.27 12.91 -0.92
CA CYS A 353 -16.17 12.91 0.54
C CYS A 353 -17.41 12.31 1.20
N GLN A 354 -17.20 11.50 2.23
CA GLN A 354 -18.26 10.96 3.08
C GLN A 354 -18.07 11.47 4.52
N ILE A 355 -19.14 12.00 5.11
CA ILE A 355 -19.17 12.44 6.52
C ILE A 355 -20.29 11.68 7.21
N GLU A 356 -19.94 10.97 8.28
CA GLU A 356 -20.87 10.24 9.13
C GLU A 356 -20.84 10.87 10.51
N LEU A 357 -22.03 11.19 11.04
CA LEU A 357 -22.22 11.77 12.36
C LEU A 357 -23.20 10.86 13.10
N SER A 358 -22.77 10.32 14.24
CA SER A 358 -23.54 9.37 15.06
C SER A 358 -23.90 9.96 16.41
#